data_AF-A0A954CDJ0-F1
#
_entry.id   AF-A0A954CDJ0-F1
#
_cell.length_a   1.000
_cell.length_b   1.000
_cell.length_c   1.000
_cell.angle_alpha   90.00
_cell.angle_beta   90.00
_cell.angle_gamma   90.00
#
_symmetry.space_group_name_H-M   'P 1'
#
loop_
_entity.id
_entity.type
_entity.pdbx_description
1 polymer ?
#
loop_
_entity_poly.entity_id
_entity_poly.type
_entity_poly.pdbx_seq_one_letter_code
_entity_poly.pdbx_strand_id
1 'polypeptide(L)'
;MSEVTIHEDRSEPGGGFAVIRVTGVAHNPGDAGFSVRRIGYDRSTLGRSGWQGPDARLYPMDVRFHQGSLYLKVGPDVVDRIEVGTPIEIEIPSVGVRATLHWPEIAPSVAEHGPSRRTRTGFGARSGAAPAGASAFGAAEPAMADDDMGATRVGI
;
A
#
# COMPACT_ATOMS: atom_id res chain seq x y z
N MET A 1 6.91 20.71 4.43
CA MET A 1 7.62 19.96 3.39
C MET A 1 7.09 18.54 3.45
N SER A 2 6.62 18.00 2.33
CA SER A 2 6.05 16.65 2.30
C SER A 2 7.14 15.65 1.93
N GLU A 3 7.21 14.54 2.64
CA GLU A 3 8.19 13.47 2.41
C GLU A 3 7.48 12.19 1.99
N VAL A 4 8.06 11.44 1.05
CA VAL A 4 7.50 10.19 0.52
C VAL A 4 8.46 9.05 0.83
N THR A 5 7.97 8.01 1.53
CA THR A 5 8.70 6.78 1.79
C THR A 5 7.88 5.57 1.33
N ILE A 6 8.55 4.49 0.93
CA ILE A 6 7.91 3.24 0.50
C ILE A 6 8.47 2.11 1.35
N HIS A 7 7.58 1.27 1.88
CA HIS A 7 7.94 0.12 2.69
C HIS A 7 7.14 -1.12 2.27
N GLU A 8 7.73 -2.30 2.44
CA GLU A 8 7.02 -3.58 2.31
C GLU A 8 5.93 -3.70 3.40
N ASP A 9 4.75 -4.21 3.02
CA ASP A 9 3.71 -4.59 3.97
C ASP A 9 3.91 -6.03 4.44
N ARG A 10 4.57 -6.20 5.59
CA ARG A 10 4.83 -7.51 6.18
C ARG A 10 3.63 -8.16 6.85
N SER A 11 2.49 -7.47 6.91
CA SER A 11 1.25 -8.03 7.46
C SER A 11 0.62 -9.07 6.52
N GLU A 12 1.02 -9.12 5.25
CA GLU A 12 0.52 -10.07 4.26
C GLU A 12 1.55 -11.21 4.05
N PRO A 13 1.30 -12.43 4.57
CA PRO A 13 2.26 -13.54 4.48
C PRO A 13 2.55 -14.00 3.05
N GLY A 14 1.72 -13.57 2.08
CA GLY A 14 1.88 -13.83 0.66
C GLY A 14 2.83 -12.87 -0.08
N GLY A 15 3.38 -11.84 0.59
CA GLY A 15 4.21 -10.83 -0.07
C GLY A 15 3.46 -10.05 -1.18
N GLY A 16 4.18 -9.22 -1.93
CA GLY A 16 3.62 -8.48 -3.05
C GLY A 16 2.80 -7.23 -2.67
N PHE A 17 2.90 -6.79 -1.42
CA PHE A 17 2.23 -5.58 -0.93
C PHE A 17 3.25 -4.55 -0.47
N ALA A 18 2.97 -3.30 -0.79
CA ALA A 18 3.76 -2.16 -0.33
C ALA A 18 2.86 -1.07 0.24
N VAL A 19 3.41 -0.27 1.15
CA VAL A 19 2.78 0.93 1.66
C VAL A 19 3.61 2.13 1.24
N ILE A 20 2.99 3.04 0.49
CA ILE A 20 3.54 4.36 0.20
C ILE A 20 3.06 5.29 1.32
N ARG A 21 3.99 5.81 2.10
CA ARG A 21 3.73 6.78 3.17
C ARG A 21 4.13 8.17 2.71
N VAL A 22 3.21 9.12 2.84
CA VAL A 22 3.43 10.53 2.55
C VAL A 22 3.20 11.33 3.82
N THR A 23 4.23 11.98 4.36
CA THR A 23 4.11 12.82 5.56
C THR A 23 3.94 14.29 5.17
N GLY A 24 3.42 15.11 6.09
CA GLY A 24 3.20 16.54 5.85
C GLY A 24 2.03 16.81 4.91
N VAL A 25 1.01 15.94 4.92
CA VAL A 25 -0.22 16.09 4.16
C VAL A 25 -1.25 16.85 5.01
N ALA A 26 -1.74 17.99 4.50
CA ALA A 26 -2.59 18.91 5.26
C ALA A 26 -4.04 18.41 5.45
N HIS A 27 -4.56 17.62 4.51
CA HIS A 27 -5.94 17.13 4.54
C HIS A 27 -6.05 15.73 3.92
N ASN A 28 -7.07 14.98 4.31
CA ASN A 28 -7.38 13.69 3.70
C ASN A 28 -7.92 13.92 2.28
N PRO A 29 -7.25 13.43 1.21
CA PRO A 29 -7.69 13.68 -0.16
C PRO A 29 -8.95 12.92 -0.58
N GLY A 30 -9.36 11.87 0.16
CA GLY A 30 -10.50 11.02 -0.18
C GLY A 30 -10.26 10.10 -1.38
N ASP A 31 -9.86 10.66 -2.53
CA ASP A 31 -9.38 9.94 -3.72
C ASP A 31 -7.86 10.13 -3.82
N ALA A 32 -7.08 9.08 -3.56
CA ALA A 32 -5.62 9.13 -3.59
C ALA A 32 -5.04 8.36 -4.78
N GLY A 33 -5.63 8.58 -5.96
CA GLY A 33 -5.04 8.09 -7.21
C GLY A 33 -3.60 8.59 -7.37
N PHE A 34 -2.72 7.71 -7.83
CA PHE A 34 -1.29 8.01 -8.02
C PHE A 34 -0.82 7.53 -9.39
N SER A 35 0.30 8.06 -9.86
CA SER A 35 0.99 7.54 -11.04
C SER A 35 2.43 7.16 -10.68
N VAL A 36 2.93 6.13 -11.35
CA VAL A 36 4.32 5.67 -11.19
C VAL A 36 5.00 5.76 -12.54
N ARG A 37 6.14 6.45 -12.58
CA ARG A 37 6.92 6.68 -13.79
C ARG A 37 8.37 6.25 -13.61
N ARG A 38 8.89 5.33 -14.41
CA ARG A 38 10.33 5.02 -14.43
C ARG A 38 11.10 6.10 -15.18
N ILE A 39 12.25 6.47 -14.64
CA ILE A 39 13.09 7.51 -15.21
C ILE A 39 14.00 6.91 -16.29
N GLY A 40 14.11 7.58 -17.44
CA GLY A 40 15.04 7.19 -18.52
C GLY A 40 14.49 6.24 -19.58
N TYR A 41 13.16 6.07 -19.69
CA TYR A 41 12.54 5.18 -20.68
C TYR A 41 11.40 5.85 -21.45
N ASP A 42 11.24 5.53 -22.74
CA ASP A 42 10.12 5.99 -23.59
C ASP A 42 8.74 5.50 -23.10
N ARG A 43 8.65 4.25 -22.62
CA ARG A 43 7.44 3.72 -21.96
C ARG A 43 7.59 3.88 -20.46
N SER A 44 7.48 5.12 -19.99
CA SER A 44 7.84 5.45 -18.62
C SER A 44 6.75 5.13 -17.60
N THR A 45 5.48 5.05 -17.98
CA THR A 45 4.39 5.10 -17.00
C THR A 45 3.77 3.74 -16.76
N LEU A 46 3.54 3.36 -15.49
CA LEU A 46 2.95 2.09 -15.13
C LEU A 46 1.43 2.15 -15.21
N GLY A 47 0.83 1.42 -16.15
CA GLY A 47 -0.62 1.29 -16.30
C GLY A 47 -1.15 -0.11 -15.98
N ARG A 48 -2.43 -0.34 -16.25
CA ARG A 48 -3.12 -1.61 -15.95
C ARG A 48 -2.50 -2.83 -16.65
N SER A 49 -1.89 -2.63 -17.81
CA SER A 49 -1.21 -3.67 -18.60
C SER A 49 0.32 -3.66 -18.47
N GLY A 50 0.88 -2.90 -17.53
CA GLY A 50 2.33 -2.75 -17.32
C GLY A 50 2.88 -1.42 -17.84
N TRP A 51 4.17 -1.39 -18.19
CA TRP A 51 4.86 -0.18 -18.64
C TRP A 51 4.36 0.30 -20.00
N GLN A 52 3.71 1.46 -20.02
CA GLN A 52 3.10 2.10 -21.17
C GLN A 52 3.63 3.53 -21.35
N GLY A 53 3.43 4.09 -22.55
CA GLY A 53 3.79 5.47 -22.89
C GLY A 53 2.85 6.51 -22.27
N PRO A 54 1.52 6.42 -22.44
CA PRO A 54 0.60 7.43 -21.92
C PRO A 54 0.44 7.35 -20.40
N ASP A 55 0.17 8.52 -19.80
CA ASP A 55 -0.09 8.65 -18.37
C ASP A 55 -1.21 7.71 -17.91
N ALA A 56 -0.95 7.00 -16.82
CA ALA A 56 -1.87 6.03 -16.25
C ALA A 56 -2.07 6.36 -14.78
N ARG A 57 -3.33 6.51 -14.38
CA ARG A 57 -3.69 6.66 -12.97
C ARG A 57 -3.93 5.26 -12.38
N LEU A 58 -3.15 4.95 -11.36
CA LEU A 58 -3.31 3.77 -10.53
C LEU A 58 -4.10 4.16 -9.27
N TYR A 59 -4.83 3.20 -8.73
CA TYR A 59 -5.59 3.36 -7.51
C TYR A 59 -5.03 2.41 -6.44
N PRO A 60 -4.76 2.92 -5.23
CA PRO A 60 -4.33 2.09 -4.13
C PRO A 60 -5.48 1.17 -3.70
N MET A 61 -5.13 0.03 -3.11
CA MET A 61 -6.11 -0.91 -2.57
C MET A 61 -6.74 -0.41 -1.27
N ASP A 62 -5.98 0.36 -0.48
CA ASP A 62 -6.46 0.99 0.74
C ASP A 62 -5.80 2.36 0.91
N VAL A 63 -6.55 3.31 1.47
CA VAL A 63 -6.10 4.69 1.73
C VAL A 63 -6.40 5.02 3.17
N ARG A 64 -5.35 5.30 3.96
CA ARG A 64 -5.51 5.73 5.34
C ARG A 64 -4.85 7.07 5.55
N PHE A 65 -5.54 7.97 6.25
CA PHE A 65 -4.99 9.24 6.67
C PHE A 65 -4.95 9.29 8.19
N HIS A 66 -3.77 9.51 8.75
CA HIS A 66 -3.57 9.56 10.20
C HIS A 66 -2.47 10.56 10.56
N GLN A 67 -2.76 11.50 11.46
CA GLN A 67 -1.82 12.49 11.99
C GLN A 67 -0.98 13.21 10.91
N GLY A 68 -1.64 13.68 9.84
CA GLY A 68 -0.94 14.39 8.74
C GLY A 68 -0.07 13.48 7.86
N SER A 69 -0.21 12.16 7.99
CA SER A 69 0.42 11.16 7.13
C SER A 69 -0.65 10.41 6.33
N LEU A 70 -0.41 10.29 5.02
CA LEU A 70 -1.22 9.49 4.09
C LEU A 70 -0.50 8.16 3.83
N TYR A 71 -1.23 7.06 3.96
CA TYR A 71 -0.74 5.71 3.74
C TYR A 71 -1.55 5.10 2.58
N LEU A 72 -0.86 4.70 1.53
CA LEU A 72 -1.44 4.10 0.33
C LEU A 72 -0.95 2.66 0.23
N LYS A 73 -1.84 1.69 0.44
CA LYS A 73 -1.52 0.27 0.24
C LYS A 73 -1.60 -0.04 -1.25
N VAL A 74 -0.51 -0.51 -1.83
CA VAL A 74 -0.43 -0.97 -3.21
C VAL A 74 -0.23 -2.49 -3.23
N GLY A 75 -0.87 -3.12 -4.20
CA GLY A 75 -0.88 -4.57 -4.35
C GLY A 75 0.10 -5.11 -5.39
N PRO A 76 0.02 -6.41 -5.66
CA PRO A 76 0.94 -7.13 -6.55
C PRO A 76 0.91 -6.61 -7.99
N ASP A 77 -0.21 -6.07 -8.45
CA ASP A 77 -0.33 -5.41 -9.77
C ASP A 77 0.68 -4.27 -9.99
N VAL A 78 1.20 -3.70 -8.90
CA VAL A 78 2.25 -2.68 -8.94
C VAL A 78 3.59 -3.28 -8.54
N VAL A 79 3.64 -3.98 -7.40
CA VAL A 79 4.89 -4.50 -6.82
C VAL A 79 5.60 -5.46 -7.77
N ASP A 80 4.87 -6.38 -8.40
CA ASP A 80 5.47 -7.41 -9.25
C ASP A 80 5.93 -6.85 -10.62
N ARG A 81 5.62 -5.59 -10.92
CA ARG A 81 5.94 -4.94 -12.20
C ARG A 81 7.14 -3.99 -12.14
N ILE A 82 7.64 -3.71 -10.94
CA ILE A 82 8.76 -2.79 -10.72
C ILE A 82 9.93 -3.58 -10.14
N GLU A 83 11.06 -3.54 -10.83
CA GLU A 83 12.28 -4.22 -10.37
C GLU A 83 12.90 -3.45 -9.18
N VAL A 84 13.48 -4.19 -8.24
CA VAL A 84 14.17 -3.61 -7.08
C VAL A 84 15.28 -2.66 -7.53
N GLY A 85 15.37 -1.50 -6.88
CA GLY A 85 16.36 -0.47 -7.20
C GLY A 85 16.00 0.42 -8.39
N THR A 86 14.89 0.16 -9.09
CA THR A 86 14.46 0.97 -10.24
C THR A 86 14.20 2.42 -9.79
N PRO A 87 14.83 3.44 -10.41
CA PRO A 87 14.51 4.83 -10.14
C PRO A 87 13.13 5.15 -10.71
N ILE A 88 12.20 5.47 -9.81
CA ILE A 88 10.83 5.82 -10.14
C ILE A 88 10.49 7.21 -9.62
N GLU A 89 9.52 7.81 -10.27
CA GLU A 89 8.85 9.03 -9.87
C GLU A 89 7.40 8.68 -9.52
N ILE A 90 6.99 9.04 -8.32
CA ILE A 90 5.62 8.89 -7.84
C ILE A 90 4.98 10.26 -7.80
N GLU A 91 3.81 10.38 -8.40
CA GLU A 91 2.98 11.58 -8.34
C GLU A 91 1.62 11.25 -7.73
N ILE A 92 1.19 12.06 -6.77
CA ILE A 92 -0.12 11.95 -6.10
C ILE A 92 -0.83 13.29 -6.27
N PRO A 93 -1.60 13.46 -7.35
CA PRO A 93 -2.18 14.75 -7.72
C PRO A 93 -3.08 15.35 -6.65
N SER A 94 -3.82 14.50 -5.91
CA SER A 94 -4.79 14.94 -4.91
C SER A 94 -4.16 15.66 -3.72
N VAL A 95 -2.87 15.46 -3.46
CA VAL A 95 -2.11 16.17 -2.41
C VAL A 95 -1.00 17.05 -2.99
N GLY A 96 -0.88 17.13 -4.31
CA GLY A 96 0.16 17.90 -5.01
C GLY A 96 1.58 17.41 -4.74
N VAL A 97 1.76 16.12 -4.42
CA VAL A 97 3.06 15.55 -4.08
C VAL A 97 3.66 14.85 -5.29
N ARG A 98 4.94 15.13 -5.53
CA ARG A 98 5.75 14.43 -6.54
C ARG A 98 7.13 14.15 -5.94
N ALA A 99 7.55 12.89 -5.99
CA ALA A 99 8.81 12.44 -5.41
C ALA A 99 9.53 11.48 -6.35
N THR A 100 10.86 11.59 -6.39
CA THR A 100 11.74 10.65 -7.10
C THR A 100 12.49 9.83 -6.08
N LEU A 101 12.44 8.51 -6.22
CA LEU A 101 13.10 7.58 -5.32
C LEU A 101 13.36 6.23 -6.00
N HIS A 102 14.19 5.41 -5.37
CA HIS A 102 14.42 4.05 -5.80
C HIS A 102 13.35 3.13 -5.24
N TRP A 103 12.83 2.22 -6.06
CA TRP A 103 11.94 1.17 -5.59
C TRP A 103 12.67 0.28 -4.57
N PRO A 104 12.16 0.13 -3.34
CA PRO A 104 12.84 -0.64 -2.31
C PRO A 104 12.78 -2.14 -2.60
N GLU A 105 13.54 -2.91 -1.84
CA GLU A 105 13.46 -4.37 -1.86
C GLU A 105 12.16 -4.81 -1.18
N ILE A 106 11.21 -5.29 -1.99
CA ILE A 106 9.90 -5.78 -1.56
C ILE A 106 9.76 -7.20 -2.08
N ALA A 107 9.39 -8.15 -1.22
CA ALA A 107 9.13 -9.51 -1.67
C ALA A 107 8.02 -9.50 -2.73
N PRO A 108 8.23 -10.09 -3.92
CA PRO A 108 7.16 -10.23 -4.90
C PRO A 108 6.05 -11.12 -4.34
N SER A 109 4.85 -11.04 -4.91
CA SER A 109 3.78 -11.93 -4.47
C SER A 109 4.16 -13.39 -4.71
N VAL A 110 4.06 -14.22 -3.68
CA VAL A 110 3.91 -15.67 -3.85
C VAL A 110 2.47 -15.93 -4.28
N ALA A 111 2.05 -15.35 -5.40
CA ALA A 111 1.09 -16.06 -6.22
C ALA A 111 1.77 -17.41 -6.49
N GLU A 112 1.13 -18.51 -6.12
CA GLU A 112 1.49 -19.80 -6.67
C GLU A 112 1.40 -19.66 -8.20
N HIS A 113 2.48 -19.22 -8.83
CA HIS A 113 2.90 -19.70 -10.13
C HIS A 113 3.22 -21.17 -9.91
N GLY A 114 2.18 -21.96 -9.63
CA GLY A 114 2.20 -23.38 -9.83
C GLY A 114 2.78 -23.57 -11.22
N PRO A 115 3.81 -24.42 -11.39
CA PRO A 115 4.34 -24.68 -12.70
C PRO A 115 3.15 -25.02 -13.60
N SER A 116 3.09 -24.39 -14.78
CA SER A 116 2.15 -24.74 -15.84
C SER A 116 2.35 -26.20 -16.24
N ARG A 117 1.85 -27.11 -15.40
CA ARG A 117 1.80 -28.53 -15.65
C ARG A 117 0.42 -28.76 -16.25
N ARG A 118 0.40 -28.79 -17.58
CA ARG A 118 -0.62 -29.49 -18.35
C ARG A 118 -0.90 -30.84 -17.68
N THR A 119 -1.98 -30.91 -16.92
CA THR A 119 -2.61 -32.18 -16.59
C THR A 119 -4.11 -31.97 -16.62
N ARG A 120 -4.65 -32.46 -17.71
CA ARG A 120 -6.06 -32.68 -18.01
C ARG A 120 -6.72 -33.48 -16.87
N THR A 121 -8.00 -33.17 -16.62
CA THR A 121 -9.02 -34.01 -15.97
C THR A 121 -9.19 -33.85 -14.45
N GLY A 122 -10.37 -33.38 -14.02
CA GLY A 122 -10.84 -33.55 -12.65
C GLY A 122 -11.94 -32.56 -12.22
N PHE A 123 -13.19 -32.99 -12.34
CA PHE A 123 -14.43 -32.34 -11.91
C PHE A 123 -14.46 -31.82 -10.45
N GLY A 124 -15.29 -30.77 -10.23
CA GLY A 124 -15.95 -30.46 -8.95
C GLY A 124 -15.54 -29.13 -8.33
N ALA A 125 -16.28 -28.04 -8.59
CA ALA A 125 -17.25 -27.44 -7.65
C ALA A 125 -16.58 -26.89 -6.36
N ARG A 126 -16.74 -25.63 -5.93
CA ARG A 126 -17.94 -24.78 -5.83
C ARG A 126 -17.49 -23.33 -5.59
N SER A 127 -18.26 -22.37 -6.07
CA SER A 127 -18.21 -20.97 -5.61
C SER A 127 -18.39 -20.88 -4.09
N GLY A 128 -17.55 -20.06 -3.44
CA GLY A 128 -17.70 -19.62 -2.05
C GLY A 128 -16.77 -18.43 -1.85
N ALA A 129 -17.28 -17.22 -2.07
CA ALA A 129 -17.69 -16.30 -1.00
C ALA A 129 -16.50 -15.50 -0.44
N ALA A 130 -16.49 -14.20 -0.76
CA ALA A 130 -15.81 -13.20 0.05
C ALA A 130 -16.40 -13.20 1.47
N PRO A 131 -15.57 -12.92 2.47
CA PRO A 131 -15.94 -11.84 3.35
C PRO A 131 -14.81 -10.85 3.58
N ALA A 132 -15.24 -9.61 3.82
CA ALA A 132 -14.46 -8.50 4.28
C ALA A 132 -13.64 -8.87 5.53
N GLY A 133 -12.34 -8.64 5.46
CA GLY A 133 -11.44 -8.65 6.61
C GLY A 133 -10.63 -7.37 6.55
N ALA A 134 -11.13 -6.33 7.22
CA ALA A 134 -10.34 -5.17 7.57
C ALA A 134 -9.22 -5.64 8.50
N SER A 135 -8.07 -6.03 7.93
CA SER A 135 -6.87 -6.30 8.70
C SER A 135 -6.39 -4.97 9.27
N ALA A 136 -6.47 -4.92 10.60
CA ALA A 136 -5.97 -3.85 11.43
C ALA A 136 -4.47 -3.69 11.19
N PHE A 137 -4.08 -2.67 10.43
CA PHE A 137 -2.77 -2.07 10.64
C PHE A 137 -2.71 -1.66 12.10
N GLY A 138 -1.80 -2.29 12.84
CA GLY A 138 -1.68 -2.19 14.28
C GLY A 138 -1.71 -0.73 14.73
N ALA A 139 -2.75 -0.39 15.49
CA ALA A 139 -2.65 0.67 16.47
C ALA A 139 -1.56 0.21 17.44
N ALA A 140 -0.37 0.79 17.31
CA ALA A 140 0.63 0.74 18.36
C ALA A 140 -0.02 1.31 19.62
N GLU A 141 -0.04 0.48 20.63
CA GLU A 141 -0.68 0.62 21.93
C GLU A 141 -0.35 1.98 22.59
N PRO A 142 -1.35 2.74 23.06
CA PRO A 142 -1.12 3.93 23.86
C PRO A 142 -0.54 3.56 25.22
N ALA A 143 0.37 4.42 25.70
CA ALA A 143 1.06 4.31 26.97
C ALA A 143 0.13 3.91 28.13
N MET A 144 0.56 2.89 28.89
CA MET A 144 0.12 2.62 30.25
C MET A 144 0.21 3.91 31.09
N ALA A 145 -0.94 4.53 31.33
CA ALA A 145 -1.17 5.42 32.46
C ALA A 145 -2.12 4.68 33.41
N ASP A 146 -1.53 3.78 34.20
CA ASP A 146 -2.13 3.17 35.37
C ASP A 146 -1.51 3.90 36.56
N ASP A 147 -2.30 4.68 37.29
CA ASP A 147 -2.65 4.34 38.68
C ASP A 147 -3.48 5.46 39.34
N ASP A 148 -4.69 5.04 39.71
CA ASP A 148 -5.45 5.37 40.92
C ASP A 148 -6.16 6.73 41.13
N MET A 149 -7.49 6.64 41.01
CA MET A 149 -8.48 7.51 41.63
C MET A 149 -8.61 7.21 43.12
N GLY A 150 -8.57 8.24 43.95
CA GLY A 150 -9.10 8.21 45.32
C GLY A 150 -10.11 9.31 45.57
N ALA A 151 -11.39 9.04 45.33
CA ALA A 151 -12.50 9.95 45.53
C ALA A 151 -12.84 10.18 47.04
N THR A 152 -13.17 11.44 47.34
CA THR A 152 -14.19 11.94 48.28
C THR A 152 -14.66 11.06 49.45
N ARG A 153 -14.53 11.59 50.67
CA ARG A 153 -15.54 11.39 51.72
C ARG A 153 -15.82 12.66 52.51
N VAL A 154 -17.05 13.16 52.34
CA VAL A 154 -17.76 14.11 53.20
C VAL A 154 -18.08 13.44 54.54
N GLY A 155 -17.98 14.19 55.65
CA GLY A 155 -18.45 13.72 56.95
C GLY A 155 -18.37 14.75 58.07
N ILE A 156 -19.49 15.50 58.22
CA ILE A 156 -20.09 16.09 59.44
C ILE A 156 -19.29 17.13 60.23
#